data_AF-A0A0C1D7Y3-F1
#
_entry.id   AF-A0A0C1D7Y3-F1
#
_cell.length_a   1.000
_cell.length_b   1.000
_cell.length_c   1.000
_cell.angle_alpha   90.00
_cell.angle_beta   90.00
_cell.angle_gamma   90.00
#
_symmetry.space_group_name_H-M   'P 1'
#
loop_
_entity.id
_entity.type
_entity.pdbx_description
1 polymer ?
#
loop_
_entity_poly.entity_id
_entity_poly.type
_entity_poly.pdbx_seq_one_letter_code
_entity_poly.pdbx_strand_id
1 'polypeptide(L)'
;MKTEIDFDDLNVFVRTKIPTNYYLKIFLFLFNTAAIIGLFWFAFSLQEEKPNVLPFLLPVGYFFTLGKYLLWNTFGQEFYIISTTHISYQHNYGFWTTKLKTAKYYAIDQFPSKENEGINLIFQDYTEEKLPIEVFSTALAISVSDSERIFNRLKEIKVDEFGEGVNFPKIFAN
;
A
#
# COMPACT_ATOMS: atom_id res chain seq x y z
N MET A 1 -3.96 -11.68 -8.08
CA MET A 1 -3.18 -10.66 -7.34
C MET A 1 -2.15 -11.42 -6.53
N LYS A 2 -0.87 -11.01 -6.49
CA LYS A 2 0.14 -11.71 -5.70
C LYS A 2 0.41 -10.88 -4.44
N THR A 3 0.02 -11.42 -3.31
CA THR A 3 0.30 -10.87 -1.99
C THR A 3 1.38 -11.75 -1.36
N GLU A 4 2.47 -11.14 -0.92
CA GLU A 4 3.56 -11.80 -0.21
C GLU A 4 3.45 -11.43 1.26
N ILE A 5 3.44 -12.44 2.12
CA ILE A 5 3.33 -12.28 3.57
C ILE A 5 4.59 -12.86 4.19
N ASP A 6 5.27 -12.05 4.99
CA ASP A 6 6.47 -12.42 5.73
C ASP A 6 6.27 -12.10 7.22
N PHE A 7 6.94 -12.85 8.08
CA PHE A 7 6.74 -12.83 9.52
C PHE A 7 8.09 -12.66 10.20
N ASP A 8 8.14 -11.73 11.14
CA ASP A 8 9.25 -11.55 12.07
C ASP A 8 8.75 -11.76 13.51
N ASP A 9 9.64 -11.61 14.49
CA ASP A 9 9.32 -11.81 15.90
C ASP A 9 8.36 -10.75 16.45
N LEU A 10 8.30 -9.57 15.83
CA LEU A 10 7.49 -8.43 16.31
C LEU A 10 6.44 -7.95 15.30
N ASN A 11 6.62 -8.26 14.02
CA ASN A 11 5.84 -7.64 12.95
C ASN A 11 5.43 -8.65 11.88
N VAL A 12 4.28 -8.39 11.29
CA VAL A 12 3.81 -9.04 10.05
C VAL A 12 4.01 -8.07 8.89
N PHE A 13 4.70 -8.52 7.87
CA PHE A 13 4.97 -7.77 6.65
C PHE A 13 4.07 -8.26 5.52
N VAL A 14 3.27 -7.35 4.95
CA VAL A 14 2.41 -7.67 3.81
C VAL A 14 2.81 -6.80 2.62
N ARG A 15 3.17 -7.44 1.51
CA ARG A 15 3.48 -6.79 0.23
C ARG A 15 2.44 -7.18 -0.79
N THR A 16 1.71 -6.20 -1.29
CA THR A 16 0.64 -6.41 -2.26
C THR A 16 0.98 -5.70 -3.55
N LYS A 17 1.02 -6.43 -4.66
CA LYS A 17 1.22 -5.83 -5.99
C LYS A 17 -0.13 -5.49 -6.62
N ILE A 18 -0.24 -4.28 -7.19
CA ILE A 18 -1.47 -3.85 -7.85
C ILE A 18 -1.78 -4.78 -9.04
N PRO A 19 -2.97 -5.38 -9.09
CA PRO A 19 -3.37 -6.24 -10.19
C PRO A 19 -3.70 -5.35 -11.38
N THR A 20 -2.87 -5.42 -12.41
CA THR A 20 -3.14 -4.71 -13.66
C THR A 20 -2.92 -5.66 -14.83
N ASN A 21 -3.92 -5.73 -15.71
CA ASN A 21 -3.88 -6.54 -16.91
C ASN A 21 -2.70 -6.11 -17.79
N TYR A 22 -1.94 -7.09 -18.30
CA TYR A 22 -0.80 -6.86 -19.18
C TYR A 22 -1.16 -6.01 -20.41
N TYR A 23 -2.32 -6.25 -21.02
CA TYR A 23 -2.81 -5.46 -22.16
C TYR A 23 -3.09 -4.01 -21.77
N LEU A 24 -3.66 -3.80 -20.58
CA LEU A 24 -3.91 -2.46 -20.07
C LEU A 24 -2.60 -1.71 -19.79
N LYS A 25 -1.56 -2.41 -19.30
CA LYS A 25 -0.22 -1.83 -19.12
C LYS A 25 0.36 -1.35 -20.45
N ILE A 26 0.32 -2.20 -21.48
CA ILE A 26 0.82 -1.85 -22.82
C ILE A 26 0.03 -0.66 -23.37
N PHE A 27 -1.30 -0.72 -23.30
CA PHE A 27 -2.16 0.37 -23.78
C PHE A 27 -1.84 1.69 -23.07
N LEU A 28 -1.77 1.68 -21.73
CA LEU A 28 -1.44 2.86 -20.94
C LEU A 28 -0.05 3.40 -21.29
N PHE A 29 0.93 2.52 -21.49
CA PHE A 29 2.28 2.89 -21.89
C PHE A 29 2.26 3.60 -23.25
N LEU A 30 1.68 2.97 -24.28
CA LEU A 30 1.59 3.54 -25.63
C LEU A 30 0.83 4.88 -25.64
N PHE A 31 -0.28 4.95 -24.91
CA PHE A 31 -1.08 6.17 -24.82
C PHE A 31 -0.31 7.32 -24.16
N ASN A 32 0.36 7.07 -23.03
CA ASN A 32 1.15 8.09 -22.35
C ASN A 32 2.37 8.51 -23.19
N THR A 33 3.05 7.57 -23.86
CA THR A 33 4.17 7.89 -24.74
C THR A 33 3.73 8.73 -25.94
N ALA A 34 2.62 8.37 -26.59
CA ALA A 34 2.07 9.14 -27.70
C ALA A 34 1.65 10.55 -27.26
N ALA A 35 1.02 10.68 -26.10
CA ALA A 35 0.63 11.97 -25.54
C ALA A 35 1.86 12.85 -25.25
N ILE A 36 2.89 12.29 -24.61
CA ILE A 36 4.14 13.03 -24.33
C ILE A 36 4.81 13.50 -25.63
N ILE A 37 4.95 12.61 -26.62
CA ILE A 37 5.54 12.98 -27.93
C ILE A 37 4.71 14.08 -28.59
N GLY A 38 3.37 13.96 -28.59
CA GLY A 38 2.47 14.97 -29.13
C GLY A 38 2.59 16.32 -28.42
N LEU A 39 2.72 16.31 -27.08
CA LEU A 39 2.93 17.53 -26.29
C LEU A 39 4.29 18.18 -26.56
N PHE A 40 5.35 17.40 -26.71
CA PHE A 40 6.65 17.94 -27.11
C PHE A 40 6.60 18.51 -28.52
N TRP A 41 6.02 17.79 -29.49
CA TRP A 41 5.82 18.30 -30.86
C TRP A 41 5.05 19.61 -30.87
N PHE A 42 3.95 19.67 -30.11
CA PHE A 42 3.16 20.88 -29.94
C PHE A 42 3.99 22.02 -29.31
N ALA A 43 4.73 21.75 -28.23
CA ALA A 43 5.61 22.74 -27.60
C ALA A 43 6.70 23.28 -28.54
N PHE A 44 7.25 22.44 -29.42
CA PHE A 44 8.20 22.85 -30.46
C PHE A 44 7.52 23.68 -31.56
N SER A 45 6.30 23.31 -31.97
CA SER A 45 5.55 24.06 -33.00
C SER A 45 5.17 25.49 -32.56
N LEU A 46 5.12 25.73 -31.25
CA LEU A 46 4.87 27.04 -30.65
C LEU A 46 6.13 27.89 -30.44
N GLN A 47 7.31 27.37 -30.78
CA GLN A 47 8.54 28.16 -30.71
C GLN A 47 8.58 29.11 -31.90
N GLU A 48 8.41 30.40 -31.63
CA GLU A 48 8.75 31.48 -32.56
C GLU A 48 10.27 31.76 -32.51
N GLU A 49 10.75 32.79 -33.22
CA GLU A 49 12.19 33.13 -33.30
C GLU A 49 12.89 33.33 -31.95
N LYS A 50 12.13 33.60 -30.88
CA LYS A 50 12.64 33.65 -29.51
C LYS A 50 12.27 32.39 -28.73
N PRO A 51 13.24 31.69 -28.13
CA PRO A 51 12.96 30.48 -27.35
C PRO A 51 12.09 30.83 -26.14
N ASN A 52 10.93 30.17 -26.04
CA ASN A 52 10.01 30.27 -24.91
C ASN A 52 9.91 28.91 -24.23
N VAL A 53 10.30 28.84 -22.95
CA VAL A 53 10.28 27.61 -22.16
C VAL A 53 8.89 27.23 -21.66
N LEU A 54 7.93 28.16 -21.66
CA LEU A 54 6.60 27.96 -21.07
C LEU A 54 5.84 26.77 -21.68
N PRO A 55 5.81 26.55 -23.00
CA PRO A 55 5.13 25.40 -23.59
C PRO A 55 5.69 24.04 -23.15
N PHE A 56 6.97 23.98 -22.76
CA PHE A 56 7.59 22.75 -22.25
C PHE A 56 7.16 22.38 -20.83
N LEU A 57 6.46 23.28 -20.11
CA LEU A 57 5.85 22.93 -18.83
C LEU A 57 4.65 21.99 -19.00
N LEU A 58 4.00 21.96 -20.17
CA LEU A 58 2.85 21.09 -20.46
C LEU A 58 3.21 19.60 -20.38
N PRO A 59 4.23 19.07 -21.10
CA PRO A 59 4.62 17.68 -20.97
C PRO A 59 5.10 17.32 -19.56
N VAL A 60 5.74 18.27 -18.85
CA VAL A 60 6.15 18.08 -17.45
C VAL A 60 4.93 17.92 -16.53
N GLY A 61 3.95 18.83 -16.63
CA GLY A 61 2.71 18.74 -15.87
C GLY A 61 1.90 17.47 -16.18
N TYR A 62 1.85 17.07 -17.46
CA TYR A 62 1.24 15.81 -17.87
C TYR A 62 1.91 14.61 -17.20
N PHE A 63 3.24 14.56 -17.16
CA PHE A 63 3.97 13.46 -16.52
C PHE A 63 3.66 13.36 -15.01
N PHE A 64 3.61 14.48 -14.29
CA PHE A 64 3.30 14.46 -12.85
C PHE A 64 1.84 14.11 -12.54
N THR A 65 0.94 14.26 -13.50
CA THR A 65 -0.47 13.90 -13.37
C THR A 65 -0.73 12.48 -13.89
N LEU A 66 -0.74 12.29 -15.21
CA LEU A 66 -1.06 11.02 -15.88
C LEU A 66 0.09 10.00 -15.85
N GLY A 67 1.33 10.48 -15.94
CA GLY A 67 2.51 9.61 -15.81
C GLY A 67 2.57 8.90 -14.45
N LYS A 68 2.15 9.56 -13.36
CA LYS A 68 2.03 8.92 -12.04
C LYS A 68 1.08 7.72 -12.06
N TYR A 69 -0.05 7.81 -12.77
CA TYR A 69 -0.97 6.69 -12.90
C TYR A 69 -0.37 5.53 -13.70
N LEU A 70 0.40 5.82 -14.75
CA LEU A 70 1.13 4.78 -15.49
C LEU A 70 2.10 4.04 -14.57
N LEU A 71 2.85 4.76 -13.74
CA LEU A 71 3.77 4.17 -12.77
C LEU A 71 3.05 3.30 -11.74
N TRP A 72 1.95 3.80 -11.18
CA TRP A 72 1.13 3.05 -10.23
C TRP A 72 0.56 1.76 -10.85
N ASN A 73 0.03 1.83 -12.06
CA ASN A 73 -0.51 0.65 -12.75
C ASN A 73 0.58 -0.34 -13.18
N THR A 74 1.79 0.13 -13.45
CA THR A 74 2.87 -0.74 -13.95
C THR A 74 3.64 -1.40 -12.80
N PHE A 75 4.04 -0.59 -11.83
CA PHE A 75 4.97 -0.92 -10.75
C PHE A 75 4.37 -0.78 -9.35
N GLY A 76 3.12 -0.31 -9.23
CA GLY A 76 2.47 -0.07 -7.95
C GLY A 76 2.51 -1.28 -7.03
N GLN A 77 3.03 -1.03 -5.84
CA GLN A 77 3.08 -1.99 -4.74
C GLN A 77 2.72 -1.27 -3.45
N GLU A 78 1.92 -1.93 -2.64
CA GLU A 78 1.57 -1.52 -1.30
C GLU A 78 2.38 -2.36 -0.31
N PHE A 79 2.93 -1.72 0.70
CA PHE A 79 3.68 -2.38 1.76
C PHE A 79 3.11 -1.99 3.11
N TYR A 80 2.75 -3.00 3.89
CA TYR A 80 2.20 -2.88 5.22
C TYR A 80 3.12 -3.59 6.22
N ILE A 81 3.34 -2.94 7.35
CA ILE A 81 4.00 -3.49 8.53
C ILE A 81 2.96 -3.43 9.64
N ILE A 82 2.51 -4.59 10.10
CA ILE A 82 1.46 -4.71 11.12
C ILE A 82 2.11 -5.27 12.37
N SER A 83 2.13 -4.48 13.45
CA SER A 83 2.58 -4.93 14.77
C SER A 83 1.38 -5.28 15.65
N THR A 84 1.53 -5.43 16.97
CA THR A 84 0.38 -5.67 17.87
C THR A 84 -0.47 -4.41 18.12
N THR A 85 0.08 -3.22 17.86
CA THR A 85 -0.47 -1.92 18.29
C THR A 85 -0.42 -0.83 17.22
N HIS A 86 0.38 -1.03 16.16
CA HIS A 86 0.59 -0.02 15.12
C HIS A 86 0.56 -0.66 13.75
N ILE A 87 0.03 0.09 12.77
CA ILE A 87 0.16 -0.23 11.36
C ILE A 87 1.00 0.85 10.69
N SER A 88 2.04 0.42 10.01
CA SER A 88 2.80 1.28 9.11
C SER A 88 2.53 0.91 7.66
N TYR A 89 2.38 1.90 6.80
CA TYR A 89 2.10 1.70 5.39
C TYR A 89 2.93 2.64 4.50
N GLN A 90 3.31 2.13 3.33
CA GLN A 90 3.93 2.91 2.27
C GLN A 90 3.50 2.40 0.89
N HIS A 91 3.56 3.30 -0.09
CA HIS A 91 3.35 2.99 -1.50
C HIS A 91 4.67 3.05 -2.25
N ASN A 92 4.95 2.01 -3.02
CA ASN A 92 6.10 1.93 -3.92
C ASN A 92 5.62 2.02 -5.37
N TYR A 93 6.13 3.00 -6.11
CA TYR A 93 5.86 3.26 -7.53
C TYR A 93 7.01 2.79 -8.43
N GLY A 94 7.83 1.84 -7.96
CA GLY A 94 9.05 1.36 -8.63
C GLY A 94 10.27 2.14 -8.19
N PHE A 95 10.58 3.25 -8.88
CA PHE A 95 11.74 4.10 -8.58
C PHE A 95 11.48 5.18 -7.52
N TRP A 96 10.23 5.31 -7.08
CA TRP A 96 9.84 6.27 -6.05
C TRP A 96 9.00 5.57 -4.99
N THR A 97 9.34 5.78 -3.72
CA THR A 97 8.57 5.26 -2.58
C THR A 97 8.08 6.44 -1.75
N THR A 98 6.82 6.39 -1.32
CA THR A 98 6.27 7.41 -0.43
C THR A 98 6.88 7.29 0.96
N LYS A 99 6.85 8.37 1.74
CA LYS A 99 7.23 8.30 3.16
C LYS A 99 6.38 7.26 3.89
N LEU A 100 7.02 6.48 4.76
CA LEU A 100 6.34 5.55 5.66
C LEU A 100 5.44 6.35 6.60
N LYS A 101 4.17 5.97 6.67
CA LYS A 101 3.20 6.54 7.60
C LYS A 101 2.82 5.48 8.61
N THR A 102 2.75 5.85 9.88
CA THR A 102 2.42 4.94 10.97
C THR A 102 1.21 5.47 11.71
N ALA A 103 0.28 4.57 12.02
CA ALA A 103 -0.92 4.86 12.78
C ALA A 103 -1.06 3.84 13.91
N LYS A 104 -1.48 4.31 15.09
CA LYS A 104 -1.78 3.45 16.24
C LYS A 104 -3.21 2.91 16.11
N TYR A 105 -3.43 1.69 16.55
CA TYR A 105 -4.76 1.09 16.64
C TYR A 105 -4.88 0.22 17.90
N TYR A 106 -6.11 -0.17 18.24
CA TYR A 106 -6.43 -1.04 19.37
C TYR A 106 -7.10 -2.35 18.93
N ALA A 107 -7.88 -2.31 17.85
CA ALA A 107 -8.58 -3.48 17.32
C ALA A 107 -8.44 -3.55 15.79
N ILE A 108 -8.62 -4.76 15.26
CA ILE A 108 -8.65 -5.04 13.83
C ILE A 108 -9.89 -5.86 13.55
N ASP A 109 -10.78 -5.34 12.69
CA ASP A 109 -11.90 -6.08 12.16
C ASP A 109 -11.55 -6.65 10.78
N GLN A 110 -12.06 -7.85 10.51
CA GLN A 110 -11.91 -8.52 9.21
C GLN A 110 -13.28 -8.74 8.57
N PHE A 111 -13.41 -8.38 7.29
CA PHE A 111 -14.61 -8.62 6.50
C PHE A 111 -14.22 -9.22 5.16
N PRO A 112 -14.95 -10.23 4.66
CA PRO A 112 -14.76 -10.68 3.28
C PRO A 112 -15.05 -9.51 2.33
N SER A 113 -14.12 -9.27 1.41
CA SER A 113 -14.29 -8.24 0.39
C SER A 113 -15.32 -8.72 -0.63
N LYS A 114 -16.31 -7.88 -0.94
CA LYS A 114 -17.34 -8.19 -1.95
C LYS A 114 -16.84 -7.98 -3.38
N GLU A 115 -15.81 -7.14 -3.56
CA GLU A 115 -15.31 -6.73 -4.88
C GLU A 115 -14.12 -7.56 -5.35
N ASN A 116 -13.36 -8.14 -4.41
CA ASN A 116 -12.19 -8.97 -4.69
C ASN A 116 -12.31 -10.26 -3.86
N GLU A 117 -11.84 -11.39 -4.38
CA GLU A 117 -11.62 -12.62 -3.59
C GLU A 117 -10.50 -12.37 -2.55
N GLY A 118 -10.82 -11.60 -1.52
CA GLY A 118 -9.87 -11.08 -0.54
C GLY A 118 -10.57 -10.64 0.74
N ILE A 119 -9.80 -10.06 1.67
CA ILE A 119 -10.24 -9.66 2.99
C ILE A 119 -9.95 -8.17 3.20
N ASN A 120 -10.99 -7.46 3.62
CA ASN A 120 -10.87 -6.08 4.08
C ASN A 120 -10.49 -6.10 5.55
N LEU A 121 -9.40 -5.41 5.87
CA LEU A 121 -8.93 -5.18 7.23
C LEU A 121 -9.24 -3.73 7.61
N ILE A 122 -9.91 -3.56 8.74
CA ILE A 122 -10.24 -2.24 9.30
C ILE A 122 -9.56 -2.13 10.66
N PHE A 123 -8.61 -1.20 10.76
CA PHE A 123 -7.86 -0.89 11.97
C PHE A 123 -8.58 0.23 12.72
N GLN A 124 -8.93 -0.06 13.97
CA GLN A 124 -9.78 0.81 14.78
C GLN A 124 -9.06 1.29 16.04
N ASP A 125 -9.34 2.54 16.39
CA ASP A 125 -9.09 3.14 17.70
C ASP A 125 -10.44 3.44 18.36
N TYR A 126 -10.43 3.91 19.61
CA TYR A 126 -11.62 4.24 20.37
C TYR A 126 -11.57 5.69 20.83
N THR A 127 -12.72 6.38 20.76
CA THR A 127 -12.88 7.69 21.41
C THR A 127 -12.78 7.58 22.93
N GLU A 128 -12.74 8.72 23.61
CA GLU A 128 -12.92 8.80 25.07
C GLU A 128 -14.23 8.13 25.53
N GLU A 129 -15.27 8.19 24.71
CA GLU A 129 -16.57 7.54 24.93
C GLU A 129 -16.58 6.04 24.57
N LYS A 130 -15.43 5.48 24.21
CA LYS A 130 -15.23 4.09 23.78
C LYS A 130 -15.98 3.71 22.50
N LEU A 131 -16.23 4.68 21.62
CA LEU A 131 -16.82 4.43 20.31
C LEU A 131 -15.72 4.11 19.29
N PRO A 132 -15.86 3.06 18.47
CA PRO A 132 -14.85 2.70 17.50
C PRO A 132 -14.74 3.76 16.39
N ILE A 133 -13.52 4.14 16.06
CA ILE A 133 -13.17 5.00 14.93
C ILE A 133 -12.22 4.24 14.02
N GLU A 134 -12.49 4.26 12.73
CA GLU A 134 -11.56 3.77 11.71
C GLU A 134 -10.34 4.69 11.60
N VAL A 135 -9.17 4.13 11.86
CA VAL A 135 -7.89 4.84 11.69
C VAL A 135 -7.27 4.52 10.32
N PHE A 136 -7.46 3.29 9.86
CA PHE A 136 -6.93 2.84 8.58
C PHE A 136 -7.75 1.65 8.07
N SER A 137 -7.97 1.57 6.76
CA SER A 137 -8.55 0.40 6.11
C SER A 137 -7.73 0.01 4.88
N THR A 138 -7.66 -1.29 4.63
CA THR A 138 -7.04 -1.84 3.43
C THR A 138 -7.75 -3.10 2.97
N ALA A 139 -7.81 -3.30 1.65
CA ALA A 139 -8.30 -4.52 1.02
C ALA A 139 -7.11 -5.38 0.60
N LEU A 140 -6.91 -6.49 1.28
CA LEU A 140 -5.85 -7.45 0.96
C LEU A 140 -6.44 -8.60 0.12
N ALA A 141 -5.89 -8.83 -1.06
CA ALA A 141 -6.21 -10.02 -1.83
C ALA A 141 -5.43 -11.22 -1.28
N ILE A 142 -5.86 -11.72 -0.14
CA ILE A 142 -5.32 -12.88 0.56
C ILE A 142 -6.44 -13.88 0.84
N SER A 143 -6.08 -15.16 0.95
CA SER A 143 -7.02 -16.21 1.33
C SER A 143 -7.48 -16.06 2.79
N VAL A 144 -8.60 -16.67 3.14
CA VAL A 144 -9.08 -16.73 4.53
C VAL A 144 -8.04 -17.39 5.44
N SER A 145 -7.40 -18.47 4.98
CA SER A 145 -6.33 -19.15 5.73
C SER A 145 -5.11 -18.28 5.96
N ASP A 146 -4.71 -17.45 4.98
CA ASP A 146 -3.58 -16.53 5.15
C ASP A 146 -3.92 -15.41 6.14
N SER A 147 -5.16 -14.92 6.12
CA SER A 147 -5.65 -13.96 7.11
C SER A 147 -5.63 -14.55 8.51
N GLU A 148 -6.16 -15.77 8.70
CA GLU A 148 -6.10 -16.47 9.98
C GLU A 148 -4.66 -16.64 10.47
N ARG A 149 -3.72 -16.96 9.58
CA ARG A 149 -2.30 -17.06 9.90
C ARG A 149 -1.72 -15.72 10.38
N ILE A 150 -2.05 -14.61 9.72
CA ILE A 150 -1.65 -13.26 10.16
C ILE A 150 -2.16 -12.98 11.57
N PHE A 151 -3.45 -13.23 11.82
CA PHE A 151 -4.06 -12.93 13.11
C PHE A 151 -3.56 -13.82 14.24
N ASN A 152 -3.35 -15.11 13.99
CA ASN A 152 -2.78 -16.02 14.97
C ASN A 152 -1.37 -15.58 15.35
N ARG A 153 -0.55 -15.17 14.37
CA ARG A 153 0.79 -14.66 14.65
C ARG A 153 0.76 -13.37 15.46
N LEU A 154 -0.13 -12.42 15.13
CA LEU A 154 -0.29 -11.19 15.91
C LEU A 154 -0.73 -11.47 17.35
N LYS A 155 -1.56 -12.50 17.57
CA LYS A 155 -1.96 -12.93 18.92
C LYS A 155 -0.79 -13.54 19.69
N GLU A 156 0.01 -14.39 19.05
CA GLU A 156 1.22 -14.96 19.66
C GLU A 156 2.17 -13.85 20.11
N ILE A 157 2.49 -12.90 19.22
CA ILE A 157 3.37 -11.75 19.54
C ILE A 157 2.82 -10.98 20.75
N LYS A 158 1.50 -10.74 20.80
CA LYS A 158 0.86 -10.02 21.91
C LYS A 158 0.90 -10.80 23.23
N VAL A 159 0.80 -12.14 23.18
CA VAL A 159 0.92 -13.00 24.36
C VAL A 159 2.36 -13.02 24.86
N ASP A 160 3.34 -13.09 23.96
CA ASP A 160 4.76 -13.07 24.31
C ASP A 160 5.16 -11.72 24.94
N GLU A 161 4.72 -10.59 24.35
CA GLU A 161 4.89 -9.25 24.95
C GLU A 161 4.30 -9.16 26.36
N PHE A 162 3.11 -9.74 26.56
CA PHE A 162 2.48 -9.76 27.89
C PHE A 162 3.19 -10.71 28.86
N GLY A 163 3.68 -11.84 28.36
CA GLY A 163 4.44 -12.86 29.10
C GLY A 163 5.78 -12.34 29.63
N GLU A 164 6.44 -11.47 28.87
CA GLU A 164 7.65 -10.78 29.30
C GLU A 164 7.34 -9.62 30.27
N GLY A 165 6.27 -8.86 30.02
CA GLY A 165 5.85 -7.74 30.87
C GLY A 165 5.30 -8.17 32.24
N VAL A 166 4.71 -9.37 32.31
CA VAL A 166 4.22 -10.00 33.53
C VAL A 166 5.06 -11.25 33.73
N ASN A 167 6.18 -11.14 34.44
CA ASN A 167 7.18 -12.20 34.70
C ASN A 167 6.55 -13.60 34.97
N PHE A 168 6.11 -14.30 33.92
CA PHE A 168 5.40 -15.56 34.05
C PHE A 168 6.47 -16.61 34.36
N PRO A 169 6.29 -17.43 35.41
CA PRO A 169 7.24 -18.51 35.68
C PRO A 169 7.28 -19.41 34.44
N LYS A 170 8.45 -19.53 33.83
CA LYS A 170 8.71 -20.47 32.74
C LYS A 170 8.36 -21.86 33.24
N ILE A 171 7.18 -22.36 32.86
CA ILE A 171 6.81 -23.74 33.14
C ILE A 171 7.59 -24.57 32.13
N PHE A 172 8.81 -24.95 32.51
CA PHE A 172 9.55 -25.99 31.81
C PHE A 172 8.74 -27.27 31.95
N ALA A 173 8.20 -27.76 30.83
CA ALA A 173 7.72 -29.13 30.76
C ALA A 173 8.97 -30.04 30.84
N ASN A 174 9.04 -30.84 31.92
CA ASN A 174 10.00 -31.94 32.06
C ASN A 174 9.74 -33.03 31.01
#